data_AF-A0A497SEJ3-F1
#
_entry.id   AF-A0A497SEJ3-F1
#
_cell.length_a   1.000
_cell.length_b   1.000
_cell.length_c   1.000
_cell.angle_alpha   90.00
_cell.angle_beta   90.00
_cell.angle_gamma   90.00
#
_symmetry.space_group_name_H-M   'P 1'
#
loop_
_entity.id
_entity.type
_entity.pdbx_description
1 polymer ?
#
loop_
_entity_poly.entity_id
_entity_poly.type
_entity_poly.pdbx_seq_one_letter_code
_entity_poly.pdbx_strand_id
1 'polypeptide(L)'
;MISFDISYLDITYLLLYLVVGMCFISYIWMRESIKRLSVGLIEDLFKTFLWIIRWSFLYAVWLFLSEVSIKMDIIRIPLDESVKTLINSIFLAILLMIITYTTVKARSIGKIYGFKMD
;
A
#
# COMPACT_ATOMS: atom_id res chain seq x y z
N MET A 1 30.84 17.47 -17.91
CA MET A 1 29.48 17.08 -18.34
C MET A 1 29.17 15.81 -17.58
N ILE A 2 28.39 15.88 -16.49
CA ILE A 2 28.07 14.70 -15.67
C ILE A 2 27.04 13.91 -16.48
N SER A 3 27.44 12.78 -17.05
CA SER A 3 26.52 11.86 -17.72
C SER A 3 25.64 11.21 -16.65
N PHE A 4 24.42 11.73 -16.50
CA PHE A 4 23.35 11.06 -15.75
C PHE A 4 22.81 9.91 -16.61
N ASP A 5 23.59 8.85 -16.80
CA ASP A 5 23.04 7.56 -17.22
C ASP A 5 22.44 6.89 -15.98
N ILE A 6 21.29 7.42 -15.56
CA ILE A 6 20.47 6.78 -14.52
C ILE A 6 19.87 5.53 -15.17
N SER A 7 20.21 4.35 -14.65
CA SER A 7 19.62 3.12 -15.13
C SER A 7 18.14 3.07 -14.79
N TYR A 8 17.32 2.43 -15.63
CA TYR A 8 15.90 2.15 -15.32
C TYR A 8 15.72 1.48 -13.95
N LEU A 9 16.71 0.68 -13.56
CA LEU A 9 16.81 0.07 -12.24
C LEU A 9 16.85 1.12 -11.13
N ASP A 10 17.73 2.11 -11.22
CA ASP A 10 17.92 3.18 -10.22
C ASP A 10 16.64 4.00 -9.99
N ILE A 11 15.90 4.29 -11.06
CA ILE A 11 14.59 4.97 -10.98
C ILE A 11 13.58 4.10 -10.23
N THR A 12 13.54 2.80 -10.53
CA THR A 12 12.64 1.84 -9.87
C THR A 12 12.95 1.74 -8.38
N TYR A 13 14.22 1.72 -7.99
CA TYR A 13 14.64 1.76 -6.58
C TYR A 13 14.17 3.02 -5.87
N LEU A 14 14.44 4.18 -6.46
CA LEU A 14 14.09 5.46 -5.87
C LEU A 14 12.57 5.56 -5.66
N LEU A 15 11.78 5.10 -6.64
CA LEU A 15 10.32 5.02 -6.51
C LEU A 15 9.88 4.07 -5.39
N LEU A 16 10.45 2.88 -5.29
CA LEU A 16 10.12 1.94 -4.21
C LEU A 16 10.45 2.50 -2.82
N TYR A 17 11.61 3.13 -2.67
CA TYR A 17 11.98 3.79 -1.41
C TYR A 17 11.04 4.94 -1.06
N LEU A 18 10.63 5.75 -2.05
CA LEU A 18 9.63 6.79 -1.86
C LEU A 18 8.28 6.20 -1.42
N VAL A 19 7.82 5.13 -2.06
CA VAL A 19 6.55 4.46 -1.69
C VAL A 19 6.62 3.94 -0.25
N VAL A 20 7.71 3.27 0.12
CA VAL A 20 7.93 2.75 1.49
C VAL A 20 7.96 3.89 2.51
N GLY A 21 8.68 4.98 2.21
CA GLY A 21 8.74 6.18 3.06
C GLY A 21 7.38 6.82 3.24
N MET A 22 6.62 7.00 2.16
CA MET A 22 5.26 7.56 2.20
C MET A 22 4.30 6.65 2.96
N CYS A 23 4.41 5.33 2.82
CA CYS A 23 3.64 4.38 3.63
C CYS A 23 3.95 4.52 5.12
N PHE A 24 5.22 4.68 5.49
CA PHE A 24 5.62 4.84 6.89
C PHE A 24 5.10 6.15 7.49
N ILE A 25 5.23 7.27 6.76
CA ILE A 25 4.69 8.57 7.17
C ILE A 25 3.17 8.48 7.33
N SER A 26 2.48 7.91 6.34
CA SER A 26 1.03 7.70 6.37
C SER A 26 0.61 6.84 7.55
N TYR A 27 1.37 5.79 7.87
CA TYR A 27 1.10 4.92 8.99
C TYR A 27 1.18 5.66 10.34
N ILE A 28 2.26 6.42 10.55
CA ILE A 28 2.43 7.23 11.77
C ILE A 28 1.29 8.22 11.90
N TRP A 29 1.01 8.95 10.82
CA TRP A 29 -0.01 10.00 10.83
C TRP A 29 -1.40 9.42 11.14
N MET A 30 -1.77 8.34 10.45
CA MET A 30 -3.05 7.66 10.67
C MET A 30 -3.16 7.07 12.08
N ARG A 31 -2.07 6.48 12.62
CA ARG A 31 -2.04 5.94 13.98
C ARG A 31 -2.25 7.04 15.02
N GLU A 32 -1.63 8.20 14.82
CA GLU A 32 -1.79 9.35 15.71
C GLU A 32 -3.20 9.94 15.62
N SER A 33 -3.81 9.98 14.43
CA SER A 33 -5.21 10.38 14.25
C SER A 33 -6.18 9.47 15.00
N ILE A 34 -5.98 8.14 14.95
CA ILE A 34 -6.84 7.17 15.66
C ILE A 34 -6.80 7.36 17.17
N LYS A 35 -5.63 7.61 17.75
CA LYS A 35 -5.51 7.82 19.21
C LYS A 35 -6.31 9.03 19.71
N ARG A 36 -6.52 10.02 18.84
CA ARG A 36 -7.22 11.28 19.17
C ARG A 36 -8.71 11.23 18.85
N LEU A 37 -9.18 10.17 18.18
CA LEU A 37 -10.58 9.97 17.86
C LEU A 37 -11.30 9.34 19.06
N SER A 38 -12.45 9.89 19.43
CA SER A 38 -13.36 9.24 20.36
C SER A 38 -13.98 7.99 19.72
N VAL A 39 -14.26 6.98 20.55
CA VAL A 39 -14.77 5.67 20.11
C VAL A 39 -16.01 5.85 19.22
N GLY A 40 -15.96 5.30 18.01
CA GLY A 40 -17.10 5.41 17.08
C GLY A 40 -16.79 4.97 15.65
N LEU A 41 -17.77 5.16 14.77
CA LEU A 41 -17.73 4.74 13.36
C LEU A 41 -16.55 5.36 12.59
N ILE A 42 -16.11 6.56 12.97
CA ILE A 42 -14.97 7.26 12.35
C ILE A 42 -13.64 6.60 12.72
N GLU A 43 -13.42 6.27 13.99
CA GLU A 43 -12.23 5.49 14.42
C GLU A 43 -12.09 4.21 13.60
N ASP A 44 -13.24 3.57 13.39
CA ASP A 44 -13.39 2.33 12.67
C ASP A 44 -13.12 2.45 11.16
N LEU A 45 -13.34 3.62 10.57
CA LEU A 45 -12.95 3.97 9.20
C LEU A 45 -11.43 4.26 9.11
N PHE A 46 -10.88 4.96 10.09
CA PHE A 46 -9.44 5.22 10.16
C PHE A 46 -8.65 3.92 10.34
N LYS A 47 -9.17 2.96 11.10
CA LYS A 47 -8.63 1.60 11.16
C LYS A 47 -8.59 0.97 9.76
N THR A 48 -9.65 1.07 8.95
CA THR A 48 -9.60 0.53 7.58
C THR A 48 -8.57 1.21 6.69
N PHE A 49 -8.33 2.51 6.85
CA PHE A 49 -7.22 3.19 6.17
C PHE A 49 -5.84 2.68 6.62
N LEU A 50 -5.65 2.36 7.91
CA LEU A 50 -4.43 1.69 8.38
C LEU A 50 -4.22 0.33 7.70
N TRP A 51 -5.29 -0.43 7.43
CA TRP A 51 -5.18 -1.70 6.71
C TRP A 51 -4.70 -1.50 5.27
N ILE A 52 -5.19 -0.46 4.57
CA ILE A 52 -4.69 -0.08 3.25
C ILE A 52 -3.19 0.21 3.31
N ILE A 53 -2.76 1.05 4.25
CA ILE A 53 -1.35 1.44 4.39
C ILE A 53 -0.46 0.22 4.68
N ARG A 54 -0.87 -0.66 5.60
CA ARG A 54 -0.13 -1.89 5.92
C ARG A 54 -0.03 -2.82 4.73
N TRP A 55 -1.11 -2.98 3.98
CA TRP A 55 -1.15 -3.85 2.81
C TRP A 55 -0.27 -3.30 1.67
N SER A 56 -0.35 -1.99 1.41
CA SER A 56 0.51 -1.32 0.44
C SER A 56 1.99 -1.42 0.81
N PHE A 57 2.33 -1.30 2.10
CA PHE A 57 3.70 -1.51 2.58
C PHE A 57 4.18 -2.95 2.34
N LEU A 58 3.36 -3.94 2.69
CA LEU A 58 3.68 -5.36 2.46
C LEU A 58 3.89 -5.65 0.98
N TYR A 59 3.04 -5.09 0.12
CA TYR A 59 3.18 -5.25 -1.32
C TYR A 59 4.45 -4.56 -1.87
N ALA A 60 4.80 -3.37 -1.37
CA ALA A 60 6.05 -2.70 -1.75
C ALA A 60 7.29 -3.51 -1.36
N VAL A 61 7.28 -4.13 -0.16
CA VAL A 61 8.35 -5.04 0.27
C VAL A 61 8.41 -6.28 -0.62
N TRP A 62 7.26 -6.84 -1.00
CA TRP A 62 7.19 -7.96 -1.94
C TRP A 62 7.80 -7.61 -3.31
N LEU A 63 7.49 -6.44 -3.87
CA LEU A 63 8.08 -5.97 -5.12
C LEU A 63 9.61 -5.79 -4.99
N PHE A 64 10.08 -5.27 -3.84
CA PHE A 64 11.50 -5.16 -3.57
C PHE A 64 12.21 -6.53 -3.54
N LEU A 65 11.57 -7.55 -2.96
CA LEU A 65 12.16 -8.90 -2.94
C LEU A 65 12.06 -9.61 -4.29
N SER A 66 10.93 -9.49 -4.99
CA SER A 66 10.64 -10.26 -6.21
C SER A 66 11.14 -9.62 -7.50
N GLU A 67 11.31 -8.30 -7.57
CA GLU A 67 11.77 -7.62 -8.78
C GLU A 67 13.22 -7.18 -8.67
N VAL A 68 13.59 -6.71 -7.48
CA VAL A 68 14.87 -6.08 -7.23
C VAL A 68 15.92 -7.13 -6.81
N SER A 69 15.59 -8.07 -5.91
CA SER A 69 16.56 -9.07 -5.47
C SER A 69 16.86 -10.13 -6.54
N ILE A 70 15.91 -10.41 -7.44
CA ILE A 70 16.11 -11.33 -8.58
C ILE A 70 17.01 -10.68 -9.64
N LYS A 71 16.84 -9.39 -9.95
CA LYS A 71 17.65 -8.68 -10.96
C LYS A 71 19.09 -8.40 -10.53
N MET A 72 19.35 -8.30 -9.23
CA MET A 72 20.71 -8.11 -8.71
C MET A 72 21.43 -9.41 -8.34
N ASP A 73 20.81 -10.58 -8.58
CA ASP A 73 21.37 -11.90 -8.25
C ASP A 73 21.73 -12.08 -6.74
N ILE A 74 21.21 -11.20 -5.87
CA ILE A 74 21.50 -11.18 -4.41
C ILE A 74 20.74 -12.31 -3.69
N ILE A 75 19.51 -12.58 -4.12
CA ILE A 75 18.67 -13.67 -3.59
C ILE A 75 18.01 -14.36 -4.79
N ARG A 76 18.52 -15.53 -5.18
CA ARG A 76 17.86 -16.38 -6.16
C ARG A 76 16.73 -17.12 -5.48
N ILE A 77 15.54 -16.51 -5.45
CA ILE A 77 14.32 -17.26 -5.20
C ILE A 77 13.90 -17.84 -6.55
N PRO A 78 13.96 -19.17 -6.77
CA PRO A 78 13.48 -19.77 -8.00
C PRO A 78 11.94 -19.74 -8.00
N LEU A 79 11.37 -18.56 -8.18
CA LEU A 79 9.95 -18.42 -8.50
C LEU A 79 9.79 -18.47 -10.00
N ASP A 80 8.93 -19.36 -10.45
CA ASP A 80 8.38 -19.30 -11.80
C ASP A 80 7.59 -18.00 -11.98
N GLU A 81 7.65 -17.42 -13.18
CA GLU A 81 6.98 -16.17 -13.55
C GLU A 81 5.45 -16.28 -13.36
N SER A 82 4.91 -17.49 -13.54
CA SER A 82 3.51 -17.83 -13.28
C SER A 82 3.13 -17.63 -11.81
N VAL A 83 3.98 -18.06 -10.89
CA VAL A 83 3.77 -17.95 -9.43
C VAL A 83 3.88 -16.49 -9.00
N LYS A 84 4.84 -15.74 -9.56
CA LYS A 84 4.97 -14.30 -9.31
C LYS A 84 3.72 -13.53 -9.74
N THR A 85 3.20 -13.83 -10.93
CA THR A 85 1.98 -13.22 -11.45
C THR A 85 0.76 -13.55 -10.58
N LEU A 86 0.65 -14.80 -10.11
CA LEU A 86 -0.40 -15.22 -9.19
C LEU A 86 -0.33 -14.45 -7.87
N ILE A 87 0.85 -14.33 -7.27
CA ILE A 87 1.04 -13.60 -6.01
C ILE A 87 0.69 -12.12 -6.18
N ASN A 88 1.15 -11.47 -7.25
CA ASN A 88 0.79 -10.08 -7.55
C ASN A 88 -0.73 -9.90 -7.70
N SER A 89 -1.40 -10.86 -8.35
CA SER A 89 -2.86 -10.85 -8.50
C SER A 89 -3.58 -10.99 -7.16
N ILE A 90 -3.06 -11.82 -6.24
CA ILE A 90 -3.60 -11.96 -4.89
C ILE A 90 -3.45 -10.64 -4.10
N PHE A 91 -2.29 -9.99 -4.18
CA PHE A 91 -2.08 -8.67 -3.56
C PHE A 91 -3.09 -7.64 -4.05
N LEU A 92 -3.29 -7.56 -5.37
CA LEU A 92 -4.25 -6.63 -5.98
C LEU A 92 -5.70 -6.96 -5.61
N ALA A 93 -6.08 -8.25 -5.59
CA ALA A 93 -7.42 -8.67 -5.22
C ALA A 93 -7.75 -8.32 -3.76
N ILE A 94 -6.81 -8.55 -2.84
CA ILE A 94 -6.97 -8.19 -1.43
C ILE A 94 -7.04 -6.66 -1.27
N LEU A 95 -6.20 -5.91 -1.99
CA LEU A 95 -6.25 -4.45 -1.98
C LEU A 95 -7.62 -3.93 -2.45
N LEU A 96 -8.13 -4.47 -3.56
CA LEU A 96 -9.45 -4.13 -4.09
C LEU A 96 -10.56 -4.42 -3.08
N MET A 97 -10.49 -5.57 -2.40
CA MET A 97 -11.43 -5.93 -1.34
C MET A 97 -11.41 -4.92 -0.18
N ILE A 98 -10.21 -4.54 0.31
CA ILE A 98 -10.06 -3.56 1.40
C ILE A 98 -10.60 -2.19 0.97
N ILE A 99 -10.28 -1.74 -0.25
CA ILE A 99 -10.77 -0.46 -0.79
C ILE A 99 -12.29 -0.48 -0.89
N THR A 100 -12.87 -1.53 -1.47
CA THR A 100 -14.32 -1.68 -1.61
C THR A 100 -15.01 -1.65 -0.25
N TYR A 101 -14.49 -2.38 0.73
CA TYR A 101 -14.99 -2.36 2.10
C TYR A 101 -14.92 -0.96 2.72
N THR A 102 -13.80 -0.25 2.53
CA THR A 102 -13.61 1.12 3.01
C THR A 102 -14.61 2.09 2.38
N THR A 103 -14.86 1.96 1.07
CA THR A 103 -15.86 2.78 0.35
C THR A 103 -17.27 2.54 0.87
N VAL A 104 -17.66 1.28 1.09
CA VAL A 104 -18.98 0.94 1.66
C VAL A 104 -19.14 1.53 3.07
N LYS A 105 -18.08 1.46 3.88
CA LYS A 105 -18.08 2.01 5.24
C LYS A 105 -18.16 3.54 5.25
N ALA A 106 -17.37 4.21 4.40
CA ALA A 106 -17.43 5.65 4.21
C ALA A 106 -18.82 6.11 3.74
N ARG A 107 -19.44 5.36 2.82
CA ARG A 107 -20.82 5.60 2.38
C ARG A 107 -21.82 5.50 3.53
N SER A 108 -21.72 4.47 4.36
CA SER A 108 -22.58 4.29 5.55
C SER A 108 -22.45 5.46 6.53
N ILE A 109 -21.22 5.86 6.83
CA ILE A 109 -20.93 7.02 7.69
C ILE A 109 -21.51 8.30 7.07
N GLY A 110 -21.31 8.52 5.77
CA GLY A 110 -21.89 9.66 5.05
C GLY A 110 -23.40 9.77 5.22
N LYS A 111 -24.14 8.65 5.13
CA LYS A 111 -25.58 8.62 5.37
C LYS A 111 -25.94 8.96 6.83
N ILE A 112 -25.21 8.41 7.80
CA ILE A 112 -25.49 8.61 9.23
C ILE A 112 -25.26 10.06 9.66
N TYR A 113 -24.21 10.71 9.13
CA TYR A 113 -23.87 12.10 9.45
C TYR A 113 -24.55 13.13 8.54
N GLY A 114 -25.46 12.70 7.64
CA GLY A 114 -26.26 13.61 6.83
C GLY A 114 -25.51 14.27 5.66
N PHE A 115 -24.36 13.73 5.24
CA PHE A 115 -23.72 14.17 4.00
C PHE A 115 -24.62 13.79 2.82
N LYS A 116 -25.19 14.79 2.14
CA LYS A 116 -26.00 14.60 0.93
C LYS A 116 -25.20 13.78 -0.08
N MET A 117 -25.76 12.64 -0.48
CA MET A 117 -25.28 11.88 -1.63
C MET A 117 -25.96 12.47 -2.86
N ASP A 118 -25.36 13.52 -3.41
CA ASP A 118 -25.66 13.94 -4.79
C ASP A 118 -24.84 13.07 -5.75
#